data_AF-A0A8J8CNY6-F1
#
_entry.id   AF-A0A8J8CNY6-F1
#
_cell.length_a   1.000
_cell.length_b   1.000
_cell.length_c   1.000
_cell.angle_alpha   90.00
_cell.angle_beta   90.00
_cell.angle_gamma   90.00
#
_symmetry.space_group_name_H-M   'P 1'
#
loop_
_entity.id
_entity.type
_entity.pdbx_description
1 polymer ?
#
loop_
_entity_poly.entity_id
_entity_poly.type
_entity_poly.pdbx_seq_one_letter_code
_entity_poly.pdbx_strand_id
1 'polypeptide(L)'
;MPTIEQENNDQLLDSTSDIQTSRVLEDTPPQPEDEKKIKRIASLDFGRGLAIFGMVFFHVFMRMYDYSYLENMTEGVPEGTSIGLLVFFGILAFFGTWHAFFLFMSSIVNTYVTIRRGYKGANMLNNMFKQVFTGALLIVIGWFDTSFSYNGYFGQNILGYTEWSNFSFLYVGLFQAETLHMIGLCLIINAVLMYLLTRNNGHEKYRRNMLVYFGICLFIIVVTTILSYAGPVKGYKSVIEYILDMFGASGQGGLTLPIIQNATAEFGAFPAWLLSFTIAGLQPLFPYLVTAFVGVMIGLTIAKPDVTKRHTAWGLLIGLGVTIIGVIFTIINFKYEYRWTIMQRTSSLSTYMVRLGIQMLISFGVVRAVEFRGRGAKFANRPFIKFLRFWSVISLTVYILQLFEFVPRAILTLIFNKNWIAVLTETPTQYGINFMKENIIPQGSEVMLVFVAAFTVLCFYWLQKLWSKIYYIGSFEWMILKLQQVIFKTKKVKIDADVLMNKVEWINFGQKVPIPT
;
A
#
# COMPACT_ATOMS: atom_id res chain seq x y z
N MET A 1 -51.49 7.22 33.95
CA MET A 1 -50.17 6.69 33.54
C MET A 1 -50.12 6.63 32.02
N PRO A 2 -49.53 7.63 31.36
CA PRO A 2 -49.17 7.55 29.95
C PRO A 2 -47.65 7.43 29.77
N THR A 3 -47.30 6.71 28.72
CA THR A 3 -45.99 6.29 28.21
C THR A 3 -45.05 7.45 27.86
N ILE A 4 -43.86 7.48 28.48
CA ILE A 4 -42.75 8.44 28.26
C ILE A 4 -41.66 7.84 27.34
N GLU A 5 -42.04 7.09 26.30
CA GLU A 5 -41.06 6.33 25.50
C GLU A 5 -41.01 6.65 24.00
N GLN A 6 -41.61 7.76 23.56
CA GLN A 6 -41.56 8.15 22.14
C GLN A 6 -40.93 9.51 21.81
N GLU A 7 -40.56 10.34 22.80
CA GLU A 7 -39.93 11.65 22.53
C GLU A 7 -38.38 11.65 22.55
N ASN A 8 -37.74 10.54 22.93
CA ASN A 8 -36.26 10.46 23.00
C ASN A 8 -35.57 9.87 21.76
N ASN A 9 -36.32 9.46 20.72
CA ASN A 9 -35.72 8.91 19.50
C ASN A 9 -35.53 9.96 18.37
N ASP A 10 -36.28 11.07 18.38
CA ASP A 10 -36.15 12.08 17.34
C ASP A 10 -35.10 13.17 17.66
N GLN A 11 -34.68 13.32 18.92
CA GLN A 11 -33.56 14.20 19.30
C GLN A 11 -32.18 13.52 19.23
N LEU A 12 -32.11 12.20 19.04
CA LEU A 12 -30.85 11.47 18.81
C LEU A 12 -30.43 11.43 17.33
N LEU A 13 -31.30 11.87 16.42
CA LEU A 13 -31.04 11.94 14.98
C LEU A 13 -30.42 13.27 14.53
N ASP A 14 -30.36 14.29 15.40
CA ASP A 14 -29.86 15.63 15.05
C ASP A 14 -28.46 15.98 15.60
N SER A 15 -27.87 15.13 16.44
CA SER A 15 -26.54 15.36 17.05
C SER A 15 -25.38 14.57 16.40
N THR A 16 -25.62 13.86 15.29
CA THR A 16 -24.61 13.01 14.62
C THR A 16 -23.94 13.65 13.39
N SER A 17 -23.95 14.99 13.30
CA SER A 17 -23.45 15.73 12.14
C SER A 17 -22.01 16.28 12.25
N ASP A 18 -21.20 15.80 13.20
CA ASP A 18 -19.86 16.36 13.46
C ASP A 18 -18.71 15.81 12.59
N ILE A 19 -19.03 15.61 11.31
CA ILE A 19 -18.10 15.86 10.20
C ILE A 19 -18.83 16.80 9.23
N GLN A 20 -18.92 18.06 9.62
CA GLN A 20 -19.08 19.17 8.70
C GLN A 20 -17.81 20.03 8.75
N THR A 21 -16.99 19.85 7.72
CA THR A 21 -16.21 20.91 7.08
C THR A 21 -16.54 20.81 5.58
N SER A 22 -17.79 21.17 5.27
CA SER A 22 -18.32 21.57 3.96
C SER A 22 -19.86 21.52 4.03
N ARG A 23 -20.47 22.65 4.39
CA ARG A 23 -21.85 23.01 4.04
C ARG A 23 -21.78 24.37 3.34
N VAL A 24 -22.33 24.42 2.12
CA VAL A 24 -23.58 25.14 1.77
C VAL A 24 -23.22 26.54 1.28
N LEU A 25 -23.25 26.69 -0.05
CA LEU A 25 -23.62 27.95 -0.66
C LEU A 25 -25.15 27.94 -0.63
N GLU A 26 -25.73 28.53 0.41
CA GLU A 26 -27.06 29.15 0.34
C GLU A 26 -26.81 30.55 -0.23
N ASP A 27 -27.74 31.07 -1.03
CA ASP A 27 -27.64 32.37 -1.73
C ASP A 27 -27.68 33.60 -0.79
N THR A 28 -27.29 33.43 0.47
CA THR A 28 -27.08 34.49 1.45
C THR A 28 -25.59 34.83 1.47
N PRO A 29 -25.18 36.11 1.34
CA PRO A 29 -23.77 36.48 1.36
C PRO A 29 -23.13 35.99 2.67
N PRO A 30 -22.07 35.17 2.61
CA PRO A 30 -21.50 34.56 3.80
C PRO A 30 -20.92 35.66 4.68
N GLN A 31 -21.35 35.69 5.94
CA GLN A 31 -20.54 36.33 6.98
C GLN A 31 -19.16 35.66 6.99
N PRO A 32 -18.07 36.36 7.33
CA PRO A 32 -16.73 35.80 7.37
C PRO A 32 -16.59 34.85 8.57
N GLU A 33 -17.33 33.74 8.53
CA GLU A 33 -17.14 32.61 9.42
C GLU A 33 -15.79 31.98 9.11
N ASP A 34 -14.99 31.77 10.15
CA ASP A 34 -13.69 31.10 10.08
C ASP A 34 -13.83 29.77 9.33
N GLU A 35 -13.42 29.76 8.06
CA GLU A 35 -13.43 28.58 7.21
C GLU A 35 -12.61 27.48 7.90
N LYS A 36 -13.32 26.54 8.55
CA LYS A 36 -12.72 25.53 9.42
C LYS A 36 -11.74 24.67 8.63
N LYS A 37 -10.46 24.91 8.84
CA LYS A 37 -9.34 24.32 8.07
C LYS A 37 -9.24 22.82 8.31
N ILE A 38 -8.91 22.08 7.25
CA ILE A 38 -8.68 20.63 7.32
C ILE A 38 -7.37 20.39 8.07
N LYS A 39 -7.41 19.61 9.16
CA LYS A 39 -6.21 19.24 9.94
C LYS A 39 -5.53 18.01 9.32
N ARG A 40 -4.23 18.12 9.00
CA ARG A 40 -3.43 17.00 8.45
C ARG A 40 -2.05 16.92 9.09
N ILE A 41 -1.40 15.77 8.94
CA ILE A 41 -0.04 15.50 9.41
C ILE A 41 0.89 15.49 8.20
N ALA A 42 1.83 16.43 8.14
CA ALA A 42 2.66 16.71 6.97
C ALA A 42 3.56 15.53 6.60
N SER A 43 4.18 14.90 7.60
CA SER A 43 5.04 13.73 7.42
C SER A 43 4.28 12.52 6.86
N LEU A 44 3.03 12.32 7.29
CA LEU A 44 2.23 11.20 6.81
C LEU A 44 1.77 11.38 5.36
N ASP A 45 1.40 12.61 4.98
CA ASP A 45 1.10 12.94 3.60
C ASP A 45 2.32 12.78 2.68
N PHE A 46 3.47 13.25 3.15
CA PHE A 46 4.74 13.08 2.44
C PHE A 46 5.08 11.59 2.26
N GLY A 47 5.00 10.79 3.33
CA GLY A 47 5.34 9.37 3.25
C GLY A 47 4.42 8.59 2.31
N ARG A 48 3.10 8.87 2.30
CA ARG A 48 2.16 8.27 1.33
C ARG A 48 2.48 8.67 -0.11
N GLY A 49 2.76 9.95 -0.34
CA GLY A 49 3.11 10.45 -1.67
C GLY A 49 4.41 9.88 -2.19
N LEU A 50 5.43 9.81 -1.32
CA LEU A 50 6.71 9.16 -1.62
C LEU A 50 6.53 7.65 -1.90
N ALA A 51 5.63 6.96 -1.20
CA ALA A 51 5.33 5.55 -1.43
C ALA A 51 4.83 5.30 -2.87
N ILE A 52 3.85 6.09 -3.33
CA ILE A 52 3.27 5.95 -4.68
C ILE A 52 4.24 6.40 -5.76
N PHE A 53 4.90 7.55 -5.56
CA PHE A 53 5.93 8.04 -6.47
C PHE A 53 7.03 6.99 -6.66
N GLY A 54 7.57 6.48 -5.55
CA GLY A 54 8.60 5.45 -5.56
C GLY A 54 8.12 4.19 -6.26
N MET A 55 6.94 3.70 -5.90
CA MET A 55 6.40 2.48 -6.50
C MET A 55 6.31 2.56 -8.03
N VAL A 56 5.76 3.65 -8.60
CA VAL A 56 5.70 3.82 -10.06
C VAL A 56 7.11 3.83 -10.66
N PHE A 57 8.02 4.61 -10.06
CA PHE A 57 9.41 4.70 -10.52
C PHE A 57 10.11 3.33 -10.52
N PHE A 58 10.05 2.60 -9.40
CA PHE A 58 10.73 1.33 -9.22
C PHE A 58 10.03 0.18 -9.95
N HIS A 59 8.72 0.21 -10.16
CA HIS A 59 8.03 -0.78 -11.00
C HIS A 59 8.47 -0.68 -12.45
N VAL A 60 8.52 0.53 -13.02
CA VAL A 60 9.06 0.75 -14.37
C VAL A 60 10.51 0.30 -14.42
N PHE A 61 11.29 0.64 -13.40
CA PHE A 61 12.68 0.22 -13.30
C PHE A 61 12.81 -1.31 -13.37
N MET A 62 12.09 -2.03 -12.51
CA MET A 62 12.15 -3.49 -12.43
C MET A 62 11.58 -4.19 -13.68
N ARG A 63 10.56 -3.64 -14.34
CA ARG A 63 10.00 -4.26 -15.56
C ARG A 63 10.93 -4.15 -16.77
N MET A 64 11.78 -3.12 -16.79
CA MET A 64 12.61 -2.79 -17.94
C MET A 64 14.04 -3.30 -17.83
N TYR A 65 14.56 -3.47 -16.60
CA TYR A 65 15.91 -3.99 -16.38
C TYR A 65 15.98 -5.49 -16.69
N ASP A 66 16.98 -5.91 -17.45
CA ASP A 66 17.21 -7.32 -17.74
C ASP A 66 17.77 -8.05 -16.50
N TYR A 67 16.93 -8.86 -15.86
CA TYR A 67 17.32 -9.71 -14.73
C TYR A 67 17.68 -11.15 -15.12
N SER A 68 17.75 -11.49 -16.41
CA SER A 68 18.01 -12.87 -16.88
C SER A 68 19.32 -13.45 -16.31
N TYR A 69 20.35 -12.63 -16.14
CA TYR A 69 21.60 -13.05 -15.53
C TYR A 69 21.46 -13.36 -14.02
N LEU A 70 20.53 -12.71 -13.30
CA LEU A 70 20.17 -13.07 -11.91
C LEU A 70 19.37 -14.37 -11.87
N GLU A 71 18.48 -14.58 -12.84
CA GLU A 71 17.65 -15.79 -12.92
C GLU A 71 18.50 -17.05 -13.12
N ASN A 72 19.61 -16.92 -13.86
CA ASN A 72 20.59 -17.98 -14.10
C ASN A 72 21.54 -18.23 -12.92
N MET A 73 21.44 -17.48 -11.82
CA MET A 73 22.23 -17.68 -10.60
C MET A 73 21.69 -18.86 -9.76
N THR A 74 21.85 -20.09 -10.23
CA THR A 74 21.42 -21.30 -9.49
C THR A 74 22.41 -21.71 -8.39
N GLU A 75 23.68 -21.30 -8.48
CA GLU A 75 24.77 -21.80 -7.63
C GLU A 75 25.47 -20.74 -6.77
N GLY A 76 24.97 -19.51 -6.76
CA GLY A 76 25.54 -18.41 -5.96
C GLY A 76 25.67 -17.11 -6.75
N VAL A 77 26.28 -16.10 -6.12
CA VAL A 77 26.63 -14.84 -6.79
C VAL A 77 27.73 -15.11 -7.82
N PRO A 78 27.54 -14.83 -9.12
CA PRO A 78 28.58 -15.01 -10.12
C PRO A 78 29.84 -14.25 -9.74
N GLU A 79 30.97 -14.91 -9.90
CA GLU A 79 32.28 -14.29 -9.76
C GLU A 79 32.34 -13.04 -10.65
N GLY A 80 32.63 -11.89 -10.06
CA GLY A 80 32.64 -10.59 -10.74
C GLY A 80 31.40 -9.71 -10.50
N THR A 81 30.34 -10.20 -9.86
CA THR A 81 29.23 -9.33 -9.44
C THR A 81 29.72 -8.38 -8.34
N SER A 82 29.80 -7.09 -8.64
CA SER A 82 30.25 -6.11 -7.66
C SER A 82 29.30 -6.03 -6.46
N ILE A 83 29.84 -5.89 -5.25
CA ILE A 83 29.04 -5.66 -4.03
C ILE A 83 28.13 -4.43 -4.20
N GLY A 84 28.61 -3.40 -4.90
CA GLY A 84 27.82 -2.20 -5.21
C GLY A 84 26.54 -2.53 -5.98
N LEU A 85 26.63 -3.42 -6.97
CA LEU A 85 25.47 -3.85 -7.75
C LEU A 85 24.48 -4.67 -6.90
N LEU A 86 24.97 -5.54 -6.01
CA LEU A 86 24.12 -6.27 -5.08
C LEU A 86 23.38 -5.34 -4.11
N VAL A 87 24.07 -4.35 -3.55
CA VAL A 87 23.48 -3.32 -2.70
C VAL A 87 22.43 -2.53 -3.48
N PHE A 88 22.72 -2.19 -4.74
CA PHE A 88 21.79 -1.51 -5.62
C PHE A 88 20.50 -2.32 -5.85
N PHE A 89 20.58 -3.63 -6.14
CA PHE A 89 19.36 -4.46 -6.23
C PHE A 89 18.63 -4.62 -4.91
N GLY A 90 19.36 -4.75 -3.80
CA GLY A 90 18.74 -4.76 -2.47
C GLY A 90 17.92 -3.49 -2.22
N ILE A 91 18.44 -2.33 -2.62
CA ILE A 91 17.73 -1.06 -2.58
C ILE A 91 16.51 -1.11 -3.51
N LEU A 92 16.67 -1.49 -4.78
CA LEU A 92 15.57 -1.56 -5.75
C LEU A 92 14.44 -2.50 -5.29
N ALA A 93 14.76 -3.69 -4.82
CA ALA A 93 13.79 -4.65 -4.30
C ALA A 93 13.10 -4.14 -3.03
N PHE A 94 13.85 -3.49 -2.14
CA PHE A 94 13.29 -2.82 -0.97
C PHE A 94 12.26 -1.76 -1.40
N PHE A 95 12.63 -0.89 -2.34
CA PHE A 95 11.75 0.19 -2.82
C PHE A 95 10.60 -0.30 -3.72
N GLY A 96 10.81 -1.34 -4.50
CA GLY A 96 9.79 -1.99 -5.33
C GLY A 96 8.66 -2.61 -4.51
N THR A 97 8.91 -2.89 -3.23
CA THR A 97 7.90 -3.45 -2.31
C THR A 97 7.29 -2.44 -1.35
N TRP A 98 7.36 -1.14 -1.71
CA TRP A 98 6.80 -0.03 -0.92
C TRP A 98 5.27 0.03 -0.89
N HIS A 99 4.60 -0.88 -1.55
CA HIS A 99 3.17 -1.10 -1.37
C HIS A 99 2.80 -1.42 0.10
N ALA A 100 3.66 -2.14 0.84
CA ALA A 100 3.50 -2.37 2.27
C ALA A 100 3.68 -1.08 3.09
N PHE A 101 4.59 -0.20 2.66
CA PHE A 101 4.78 1.10 3.28
C PHE A 101 3.54 2.00 3.07
N PHE A 102 2.91 1.94 1.90
CA PHE A 102 1.64 2.64 1.67
C PHE A 102 0.52 2.15 2.60
N LEU A 103 0.37 0.83 2.78
CA LEU A 103 -0.57 0.25 3.75
C LEU A 103 -0.27 0.72 5.18
N PHE A 104 1.01 0.66 5.57
CA PHE A 104 1.49 1.08 6.88
C PHE A 104 1.06 2.52 7.19
N MET A 105 1.35 3.46 6.28
CA MET A 105 1.00 4.87 6.43
C MET A 105 -0.52 5.10 6.46
N SER A 106 -1.26 4.38 5.62
CA SER A 106 -2.73 4.47 5.58
C SER A 106 -3.35 3.99 6.89
N SER A 107 -2.83 2.92 7.49
CA SER A 107 -3.26 2.41 8.79
C SER A 107 -3.00 3.40 9.93
N ILE A 108 -1.86 4.12 9.91
CA ILE A 108 -1.58 5.20 10.88
C ILE A 108 -2.65 6.29 10.80
N VAL A 109 -2.88 6.83 9.60
CA VAL A 109 -3.80 7.96 9.39
C VAL A 109 -5.23 7.56 9.73
N ASN A 110 -5.68 6.39 9.25
CA ASN A 110 -7.04 5.91 9.51
C ASN A 110 -7.29 5.69 11.01
N THR A 111 -6.32 5.12 11.72
CA THR A 111 -6.40 4.93 13.17
C THR A 111 -6.42 6.26 13.90
N TYR A 112 -5.53 7.18 13.54
CA TYR A 112 -5.49 8.52 14.13
C TYR A 112 -6.85 9.22 14.02
N VAL A 113 -7.42 9.24 12.83
CA VAL A 113 -8.73 9.87 12.57
C VAL A 113 -9.84 9.15 13.35
N THR A 114 -9.86 7.82 13.37
CA THR A 114 -10.86 7.03 14.08
C THR A 114 -10.86 7.30 15.58
N ILE A 115 -9.68 7.29 16.21
CA ILE A 115 -9.56 7.55 17.65
C ILE A 115 -9.92 8.99 18.00
N ARG A 116 -9.48 9.97 17.18
CA ARG A 116 -9.84 11.38 17.38
C ARG A 116 -11.34 11.63 17.23
N ARG A 117 -12.04 10.87 16.37
CA ARG A 117 -13.50 10.88 16.29
C ARG A 117 -14.14 10.28 17.54
N GLY A 118 -13.56 9.20 18.08
CA GLY A 118 -13.98 8.62 19.35
C GLY A 118 -13.98 9.61 20.50
N TYR A 119 -12.88 10.34 20.67
CA TYR A 119 -12.76 11.40 21.69
C TYR A 119 -13.76 12.55 21.50
N LYS A 120 -14.38 12.68 20.31
CA LYS A 120 -15.42 13.67 20.02
C LYS A 120 -16.84 13.08 20.12
N GLY A 121 -16.99 11.87 20.67
CA GLY A 121 -18.29 11.21 20.82
C GLY A 121 -18.88 10.67 19.51
N ALA A 122 -18.10 10.53 18.44
CA ALA A 122 -18.61 10.01 17.18
C ALA A 122 -19.04 8.54 17.30
N ASN A 123 -20.10 8.16 16.58
CA ASN A 123 -20.56 6.78 16.51
C ASN A 123 -19.52 5.87 15.81
N MET A 124 -18.85 5.04 16.59
CA MET A 124 -17.79 4.13 16.11
C MET A 124 -18.31 3.03 15.19
N LEU A 125 -19.57 2.60 15.33
CA LEU A 125 -20.17 1.58 14.47
C LEU A 125 -20.32 2.09 13.04
N ASN A 126 -20.79 3.33 12.88
CA ASN A 126 -20.88 3.96 11.56
C ASN A 126 -19.49 4.12 10.91
N ASN A 127 -18.49 4.48 11.71
CA ASN A 127 -17.11 4.56 11.24
C ASN A 127 -16.56 3.19 10.81
N MET A 128 -16.88 2.12 11.55
CA MET A 128 -16.55 0.75 11.17
C MET A 128 -17.17 0.38 9.83
N PHE A 129 -18.49 0.56 9.66
CA PHE A 129 -19.18 0.22 8.42
C PHE A 129 -18.61 0.95 7.21
N LYS A 130 -18.27 2.23 7.34
CA LYS A 130 -17.62 3.01 6.27
C LYS A 130 -16.26 2.41 5.87
N GLN A 131 -15.46 1.98 6.84
CA GLN A 131 -14.16 1.38 6.56
C GLN A 131 -14.29 -0.03 5.97
N VAL A 132 -15.21 -0.85 6.50
CA VAL A 132 -15.51 -2.17 5.93
C VAL A 132 -15.98 -2.04 4.49
N PHE A 133 -16.90 -1.11 4.21
CA PHE A 133 -17.35 -0.83 2.85
C PHE A 133 -16.22 -0.38 1.93
N THR A 134 -15.35 0.51 2.41
CA THR A 134 -14.17 0.95 1.65
C THR A 134 -13.23 -0.22 1.36
N GLY A 135 -12.98 -1.08 2.35
CA GLY A 135 -12.14 -2.26 2.18
C GLY A 135 -12.73 -3.26 1.19
N ALA A 136 -14.04 -3.50 1.24
CA ALA A 136 -14.75 -4.33 0.28
C ALA A 136 -14.64 -3.77 -1.15
N LEU A 137 -14.80 -2.45 -1.30
CA LEU A 137 -14.64 -1.79 -2.60
C LEU A 137 -13.19 -1.88 -3.12
N LEU A 138 -12.19 -1.78 -2.24
CA LEU A 138 -10.78 -2.00 -2.61
C LEU A 138 -10.51 -3.43 -3.06
N ILE A 139 -11.17 -4.44 -2.49
CA ILE A 139 -11.08 -5.84 -2.95
C ILE A 139 -11.65 -5.96 -4.36
N VAL A 140 -12.84 -5.38 -4.62
CA VAL A 140 -13.46 -5.38 -5.96
C VAL A 140 -12.57 -4.67 -6.98
N ILE A 141 -12.02 -3.51 -6.61
CA ILE A 141 -11.08 -2.77 -7.46
C ILE A 141 -9.79 -3.57 -7.68
N GLY A 142 -9.32 -4.27 -6.65
CA GLY A 142 -8.18 -5.19 -6.75
C GLY A 142 -8.42 -6.29 -7.78
N TRP A 143 -9.63 -6.85 -7.82
CA TRP A 143 -10.01 -7.85 -8.83
C TRP A 143 -9.99 -7.26 -10.25
N PHE A 144 -10.50 -6.04 -10.43
CA PHE A 144 -10.41 -5.34 -11.72
C PHE A 144 -8.94 -5.11 -12.12
N ASP A 145 -8.10 -4.69 -11.18
CA ASP A 145 -6.68 -4.49 -11.42
C ASP A 145 -5.99 -5.80 -11.84
N THR A 146 -6.16 -6.90 -11.09
CA THR A 146 -5.53 -8.19 -11.44
C THR A 146 -6.04 -8.77 -12.75
N SER A 147 -7.32 -8.57 -13.05
CA SER A 147 -7.95 -9.14 -14.25
C SER A 147 -7.63 -8.34 -15.50
N PHE A 148 -7.53 -7.01 -15.42
CA PHE A 148 -7.45 -6.14 -16.60
C PHE A 148 -6.15 -5.34 -16.71
N SER A 149 -5.41 -5.06 -15.63
CA SER A 149 -4.31 -4.11 -15.66
C SER A 149 -3.00 -4.69 -16.25
N TYR A 150 -1.85 -4.18 -15.81
CA TYR A 150 -0.52 -4.54 -16.30
C TYR A 150 -0.24 -6.04 -16.22
N ASN A 151 -0.57 -6.68 -15.09
CA ASN A 151 -0.37 -8.13 -14.95
C ASN A 151 -1.57 -8.93 -15.49
N GLY A 152 -2.68 -8.26 -15.83
CA GLY A 152 -3.92 -8.87 -16.30
C GLY A 152 -4.03 -8.88 -17.83
N TYR A 153 -5.26 -9.03 -18.32
CA TYR A 153 -5.56 -9.24 -19.73
C TYR A 153 -4.91 -8.19 -20.66
N PHE A 154 -5.02 -6.89 -20.39
CA PHE A 154 -4.46 -5.90 -21.32
C PHE A 154 -2.93 -5.89 -21.33
N GLY A 155 -2.28 -5.95 -20.17
CA GLY A 155 -0.83 -5.89 -20.14
C GLY A 155 -0.16 -7.13 -20.73
N GLN A 156 -0.68 -8.33 -20.46
CA GLN A 156 -0.15 -9.58 -21.02
C GLN A 156 -0.24 -9.62 -22.55
N ASN A 157 -1.34 -9.11 -23.11
CA ASN A 157 -1.52 -8.99 -24.55
C ASN A 157 -0.66 -7.89 -25.18
N ILE A 158 -0.50 -6.73 -24.53
CA ILE A 158 0.39 -5.65 -25.01
C ILE A 158 1.85 -6.09 -25.03
N LEU A 159 2.26 -6.91 -24.05
CA LEU A 159 3.61 -7.48 -23.96
C LEU A 159 3.85 -8.63 -24.94
N GLY A 160 2.79 -9.16 -25.57
CA GLY A 160 2.87 -10.30 -26.49
C GLY A 160 3.08 -11.65 -25.80
N TYR A 161 2.78 -11.74 -24.50
CA TYR A 161 2.87 -13.01 -23.76
C TYR A 161 1.68 -13.93 -24.01
N THR A 162 0.54 -13.37 -24.42
CA THR A 162 -0.67 -14.12 -24.77
C THR A 162 -1.37 -13.54 -25.98
N GLU A 163 -2.33 -14.30 -26.51
CA GLU A 163 -3.23 -13.86 -27.56
C GLU A 163 -4.47 -13.15 -27.01
N TRP A 164 -5.01 -12.18 -27.77
CA TRP A 164 -6.21 -11.43 -27.39
C TRP A 164 -7.46 -12.31 -27.22
N SER A 165 -7.45 -13.53 -27.77
CA SER A 165 -8.49 -14.55 -27.59
C SER A 165 -8.47 -15.20 -26.20
N ASN A 166 -7.38 -15.07 -25.43
CA ASN A 166 -7.19 -15.74 -24.15
C ASN A 166 -7.76 -14.93 -22.97
N PHE A 167 -8.96 -15.29 -22.53
CA PHE A 167 -9.65 -14.67 -21.38
C PHE A 167 -9.36 -15.33 -20.02
N SER A 168 -8.42 -16.28 -19.93
CA SER A 168 -8.13 -17.00 -18.69
C SER A 168 -7.72 -16.07 -17.54
N PHE A 169 -7.09 -14.93 -17.82
CA PHE A 169 -6.72 -13.94 -16.80
C PHE A 169 -7.89 -13.34 -16.03
N LEU A 170 -9.08 -13.26 -16.64
CA LEU A 170 -10.28 -12.79 -15.95
C LEU A 170 -10.71 -13.76 -14.85
N TYR A 171 -10.55 -15.06 -15.13
CA TYR A 171 -10.83 -16.12 -14.17
C TYR A 171 -9.72 -16.24 -13.12
N VAL A 172 -8.45 -16.25 -13.54
CA VAL A 172 -7.28 -16.29 -12.63
C VAL A 172 -7.30 -15.10 -11.67
N GLY A 173 -7.73 -13.93 -12.14
CA GLY A 173 -7.88 -12.73 -11.33
C GLY A 173 -8.78 -12.88 -10.11
N LEU A 174 -9.77 -13.80 -10.12
CA LEU A 174 -10.63 -14.11 -8.97
C LEU A 174 -9.89 -14.80 -7.82
N PHE A 175 -8.87 -15.58 -8.16
CA PHE A 175 -8.10 -16.37 -7.18
C PHE A 175 -6.73 -15.75 -6.90
N GLN A 176 -6.30 -14.77 -7.69
CA GLN A 176 -5.04 -14.08 -7.50
C GLN A 176 -5.21 -12.87 -6.59
N ALA A 177 -4.60 -12.96 -5.41
CA ALA A 177 -4.62 -11.86 -4.46
C ALA A 177 -3.35 -11.01 -4.52
N GLU A 178 -3.47 -9.86 -5.18
CA GLU A 178 -2.44 -8.82 -5.19
C GLU A 178 -2.65 -7.78 -4.05
N THR A 179 -1.88 -6.71 -4.08
CA THR A 179 -1.74 -5.77 -2.96
C THR A 179 -3.06 -5.12 -2.57
N LEU A 180 -3.89 -4.76 -3.54
CA LEU A 180 -5.16 -4.10 -3.26
C LEU A 180 -6.12 -4.98 -2.47
N HIS A 181 -6.13 -6.29 -2.74
CA HIS A 181 -6.91 -7.27 -1.97
C HIS A 181 -6.43 -7.30 -0.51
N MET A 182 -5.12 -7.38 -0.32
CA MET A 182 -4.50 -7.40 1.01
C MET A 182 -4.77 -6.12 1.79
N ILE A 183 -4.66 -4.96 1.15
CA ILE A 183 -4.98 -3.66 1.76
C ILE A 183 -6.45 -3.60 2.15
N GLY A 184 -7.35 -4.02 1.26
CA GLY A 184 -8.80 -4.05 1.50
C GLY A 184 -9.17 -4.94 2.68
N LEU A 185 -8.61 -6.15 2.75
CA LEU A 185 -8.84 -7.08 3.86
C LEU A 185 -8.23 -6.61 5.18
N CYS A 186 -7.01 -6.06 5.15
CA CYS A 186 -6.41 -5.43 6.33
C CYS A 186 -7.29 -4.29 6.85
N LEU A 187 -7.89 -3.49 5.96
CA LEU A 187 -8.81 -2.41 6.35
C LEU A 187 -10.08 -2.95 7.00
N ILE A 188 -10.69 -4.00 6.44
CA ILE A 188 -11.89 -4.66 7.01
C ILE A 188 -11.57 -5.22 8.40
N ILE A 189 -10.53 -6.05 8.52
CA ILE A 189 -10.14 -6.71 9.77
C ILE A 189 -9.82 -5.65 10.83
N ASN A 190 -9.05 -4.62 10.47
CA ASN A 190 -8.71 -3.55 11.39
C ASN A 190 -9.93 -2.73 11.80
N ALA A 191 -10.87 -2.43 10.90
CA ALA A 191 -12.08 -1.70 11.22
C ALA A 191 -12.92 -2.44 12.27
N VAL A 192 -13.12 -3.74 12.08
CA VAL A 192 -13.86 -4.60 13.01
C VAL A 192 -13.15 -4.69 14.36
N LEU A 193 -11.84 -4.98 14.36
CA LEU A 193 -11.06 -5.08 15.59
C LEU A 193 -11.02 -3.75 16.36
N MET A 194 -10.83 -2.64 15.65
CA MET A 194 -10.84 -1.30 16.25
C MET A 194 -12.21 -0.96 16.84
N TYR A 195 -13.31 -1.31 16.18
CA TYR A 195 -14.65 -1.14 16.74
C TYR A 195 -14.84 -1.92 18.03
N LEU A 196 -14.47 -3.21 18.03
CA LEU A 196 -14.55 -4.07 19.22
C LEU A 196 -13.72 -3.54 20.40
N LEU A 197 -12.57 -2.93 20.11
CA LEU A 197 -11.72 -2.31 21.12
C LEU A 197 -12.22 -0.93 21.55
N THR A 198 -12.85 -0.16 20.67
CA THR A 198 -13.24 1.23 20.97
C THR A 198 -14.66 1.39 21.51
N ARG A 199 -15.51 0.36 21.39
CA ARG A 199 -16.84 0.33 22.02
C ARG A 199 -16.76 0.56 23.53
N ASN A 200 -17.83 1.10 24.11
CA ASN A 200 -17.95 1.37 25.55
C ASN A 200 -16.78 2.20 26.11
N ASN A 201 -16.50 3.34 25.49
CA ASN A 201 -15.37 4.24 25.81
C ASN A 201 -13.99 3.56 25.77
N GLY A 202 -13.87 2.44 25.06
CA GLY A 202 -12.62 1.71 24.94
C GLY A 202 -11.52 2.44 24.16
N HIS A 203 -11.85 3.53 23.47
CA HIS A 203 -10.87 4.39 22.79
C HIS A 203 -9.92 5.10 23.78
N GLU A 204 -10.33 5.28 25.03
CA GLU A 204 -9.49 5.83 26.12
C GLU A 204 -8.51 4.79 26.69
N LYS A 205 -8.81 3.49 26.53
CA LYS A 205 -8.02 2.38 27.07
C LYS A 205 -6.81 2.05 26.20
N TYR A 206 -5.95 3.06 25.98
CA TYR A 206 -4.77 2.99 25.12
C TYR A 206 -3.88 1.77 25.38
N ARG A 207 -3.52 1.50 26.64
CA ARG A 207 -2.62 0.38 27.00
C ARG A 207 -3.22 -0.97 26.59
N ARG A 208 -4.51 -1.19 26.87
CA ARG A 208 -5.22 -2.41 26.48
C ARG A 208 -5.21 -2.57 24.97
N ASN A 209 -5.58 -1.52 24.23
CA ASN A 209 -5.68 -1.60 22.77
C ASN A 209 -4.29 -1.88 22.15
N MET A 210 -3.24 -1.20 22.65
CA MET A 210 -1.85 -1.45 22.24
C MET A 210 -1.43 -2.91 22.48
N LEU A 211 -1.71 -3.45 23.67
CA LEU A 211 -1.37 -4.84 24.01
C LEU A 211 -2.11 -5.87 23.15
N VAL A 212 -3.37 -5.62 22.81
CA VAL A 212 -4.14 -6.52 21.93
C VAL A 212 -3.53 -6.54 20.53
N TYR A 213 -3.26 -5.38 19.93
CA TYR A 213 -2.61 -5.33 18.60
C TYR A 213 -1.22 -5.95 18.63
N PHE A 214 -0.42 -5.69 19.68
CA PHE A 214 0.89 -6.29 19.84
C PHE A 214 0.81 -7.82 19.97
N GLY A 215 -0.11 -8.33 20.78
CA GLY A 215 -0.30 -9.77 20.98
C GLY A 215 -0.72 -10.47 19.68
N ILE A 216 -1.62 -9.87 18.91
CA ILE A 216 -2.02 -10.41 17.60
C ILE A 216 -0.86 -10.36 16.60
N CYS A 217 -0.09 -9.27 16.55
CA CYS A 217 1.12 -9.20 15.71
C CYS A 217 2.12 -10.31 16.06
N LEU A 218 2.40 -10.50 17.35
CA LEU A 218 3.34 -11.53 17.80
C LEU A 218 2.82 -12.93 17.45
N PHE A 219 1.54 -13.19 17.65
CA PHE A 219 0.89 -14.44 17.24
C PHE A 219 1.05 -14.68 15.74
N ILE A 220 0.73 -13.70 14.89
CA ILE A 220 0.86 -13.83 13.43
C ILE A 220 2.32 -14.10 13.03
N ILE A 221 3.28 -13.38 13.61
CA ILE A 221 4.70 -13.60 13.33
C ILE A 221 5.10 -15.03 13.71
N VAL A 222 4.77 -15.49 14.93
CA VAL A 222 5.11 -16.84 15.40
C VAL A 222 4.47 -17.91 14.51
N VAL A 223 3.19 -17.79 14.19
CA VAL A 223 2.48 -18.73 13.30
C VAL A 223 3.09 -18.75 11.90
N THR A 224 3.41 -17.58 11.35
CA THR A 224 4.08 -17.46 10.04
C THR A 224 5.45 -18.12 10.08
N THR A 225 6.25 -17.91 11.14
CA THR A 225 7.55 -18.55 11.33
C THR A 225 7.42 -20.05 11.40
N ILE A 226 6.52 -20.58 12.23
CA ILE A 226 6.32 -22.02 12.38
C ILE A 226 5.91 -22.64 11.03
N LEU A 227 4.94 -22.04 10.34
CA LEU A 227 4.43 -22.63 9.09
C LEU A 227 5.42 -22.51 7.92
N SER A 228 6.27 -21.48 7.92
CA SER A 228 7.29 -21.28 6.88
C SER A 228 8.58 -22.06 7.17
N TYR A 229 8.98 -22.21 8.44
CA TYR A 229 10.33 -22.65 8.84
C TYR A 229 10.39 -23.82 9.82
N ALA A 230 9.27 -24.42 10.27
CA ALA A 230 9.32 -25.57 11.18
C ALA A 230 9.77 -26.85 10.46
N GLY A 231 11.05 -26.88 10.06
CA GLY A 231 11.82 -28.01 9.59
C GLY A 231 11.31 -28.68 8.31
N PRO A 232 12.17 -29.46 7.65
CA PRO A 232 11.70 -30.37 6.64
C PRO A 232 10.85 -31.47 7.30
N VAL A 233 9.54 -31.42 7.09
CA VAL A 233 8.63 -32.48 7.54
C VAL A 233 8.60 -33.52 6.42
N LYS A 234 8.96 -34.78 6.69
CA LYS A 234 8.77 -35.91 5.76
C LYS A 234 9.26 -35.69 4.31
N GLY A 235 10.38 -34.97 4.12
CA GLY A 235 10.96 -34.73 2.79
C GLY A 235 10.50 -33.45 2.08
N TYR A 236 9.61 -32.66 2.69
CA TYR A 236 9.24 -31.31 2.21
C TYR A 236 10.18 -30.26 2.78
N LYS A 237 10.34 -29.09 2.14
CA LYS A 237 11.22 -28.02 2.68
C LYS A 237 10.56 -27.25 3.82
N SER A 238 9.23 -27.28 3.91
CA SER A 238 8.46 -26.57 4.93
C SER A 238 7.15 -27.29 5.28
N VAL A 239 6.56 -26.93 6.42
CA VAL A 239 5.21 -27.41 6.83
C VAL A 239 4.17 -26.98 5.81
N ILE A 240 4.29 -25.78 5.23
CA ILE A 240 3.34 -25.30 4.24
C ILE A 240 3.40 -26.10 2.94
N GLU A 241 4.59 -26.48 2.45
CA GLU A 241 4.73 -27.36 1.30
C GLU A 241 4.08 -28.73 1.56
N TYR A 242 4.29 -29.29 2.75
CA TYR A 242 3.64 -30.55 3.15
C TYR A 242 2.11 -30.43 3.16
N ILE A 243 1.56 -29.35 3.74
CA ILE A 243 0.10 -29.13 3.77
C ILE A 243 -0.45 -28.91 2.36
N LEU A 244 0.23 -28.14 1.52
CA LEU A 244 -0.18 -27.92 0.14
C LEU A 244 -0.18 -29.24 -0.66
N ASP A 245 0.82 -30.11 -0.45
CA ASP A 245 0.84 -31.44 -1.05
C ASP A 245 -0.34 -32.30 -0.58
N MET A 246 -0.64 -32.33 0.72
CA MET A 246 -1.81 -33.06 1.23
C MET A 246 -3.13 -32.65 0.56
N PHE A 247 -3.20 -31.45 -0.02
CA PHE A 247 -4.35 -30.95 -0.75
C PHE A 247 -4.23 -31.08 -2.28
N GLY A 248 -3.26 -31.85 -2.78
CA GLY A 248 -3.04 -32.09 -4.22
C GLY A 248 -2.37 -30.94 -4.97
N ALA A 249 -1.76 -29.97 -4.25
CA ALA A 249 -1.09 -28.82 -4.86
C ALA A 249 0.42 -29.02 -5.08
N SER A 250 0.95 -30.23 -4.86
CA SER A 250 2.36 -30.56 -5.08
C SER A 250 2.62 -31.02 -6.52
N GLY A 251 3.84 -30.76 -7.03
CA GLY A 251 4.31 -31.28 -8.31
C GLY A 251 4.44 -30.24 -9.42
N GLN A 252 3.93 -29.02 -9.22
CA GLN A 252 4.12 -27.93 -10.18
C GLN A 252 5.08 -26.90 -9.59
N GLY A 253 6.33 -26.95 -10.09
CA GLY A 253 7.46 -26.20 -9.57
C GLY A 253 7.14 -24.75 -9.22
N GLY A 254 7.30 -24.41 -7.94
CA GLY A 254 7.21 -23.06 -7.41
C GLY A 254 5.79 -22.60 -7.10
N LEU A 255 5.65 -21.88 -5.98
CA LEU A 255 4.47 -21.13 -5.54
C LEU A 255 4.01 -20.02 -6.51
N THR A 256 4.44 -20.05 -7.78
CA THR A 256 4.35 -18.98 -8.76
C THR A 256 3.44 -19.36 -9.91
N LEU A 257 2.12 -19.17 -9.75
CA LEU A 257 1.06 -19.20 -10.79
C LEU A 257 0.44 -20.54 -11.26
N PRO A 258 1.10 -21.71 -11.39
CA PRO A 258 0.46 -22.87 -12.04
C PRO A 258 -0.57 -23.53 -11.12
N ILE A 259 -0.50 -23.30 -9.80
CA ILE A 259 -1.55 -23.74 -8.87
C ILE A 259 -2.90 -23.12 -9.25
N ILE A 260 -2.96 -21.87 -9.73
CA ILE A 260 -4.25 -21.23 -10.07
C ILE A 260 -4.75 -21.63 -11.46
N GLN A 261 -3.85 -21.88 -12.42
CA GLN A 261 -4.24 -22.40 -13.73
C GLN A 261 -4.80 -23.83 -13.66
N ASN A 262 -4.37 -24.63 -12.68
CA ASN A 262 -4.83 -26.01 -12.48
C ASN A 262 -5.81 -26.20 -11.30
N ALA A 263 -5.95 -25.23 -10.39
CA ALA A 263 -6.96 -25.24 -9.31
C ALA A 263 -8.41 -25.14 -9.82
N THR A 264 -8.63 -25.10 -11.13
CA THR A 264 -9.93 -25.10 -11.79
C THR A 264 -10.74 -26.40 -11.60
N ALA A 265 -10.16 -27.49 -11.09
CA ALA A 265 -10.81 -28.80 -11.17
C ALA A 265 -11.18 -29.50 -9.85
N GLU A 266 -10.54 -29.20 -8.70
CA GLU A 266 -10.70 -30.05 -7.51
C GLU A 266 -10.97 -29.27 -6.20
N PHE A 267 -11.98 -29.72 -5.44
CA PHE A 267 -12.42 -29.14 -4.16
C PHE A 267 -11.31 -29.07 -3.09
N GLY A 268 -10.27 -29.91 -3.22
CA GLY A 268 -9.06 -29.88 -2.39
C GLY A 268 -8.21 -28.61 -2.56
N ALA A 269 -8.37 -27.89 -3.67
CA ALA A 269 -7.59 -26.68 -3.95
C ALA A 269 -7.99 -25.46 -3.10
N PHE A 270 -9.20 -25.42 -2.52
CA PHE A 270 -9.65 -24.24 -1.76
C PHE A 270 -8.92 -24.07 -0.42
N PRO A 271 -8.75 -25.10 0.45
CA PRO A 271 -7.90 -24.98 1.63
C PRO A 271 -6.45 -24.63 1.31
N ALA A 272 -5.88 -25.19 0.23
CA ALA A 272 -4.55 -24.87 -0.25
C ALA A 272 -4.46 -23.40 -0.72
N TRP A 273 -5.46 -22.93 -1.46
CA TRP A 273 -5.58 -21.53 -1.87
C TRP A 273 -5.69 -20.61 -0.66
N LEU A 274 -6.53 -20.93 0.32
CA LEU A 274 -6.71 -20.14 1.53
C LEU A 274 -5.43 -20.09 2.38
N LEU A 275 -4.73 -21.21 2.51
CA LEU A 275 -3.45 -21.28 3.24
C LEU A 275 -2.36 -20.51 2.50
N SER A 276 -2.30 -20.64 1.17
CA SER A 276 -1.42 -19.85 0.32
C SER A 276 -1.75 -18.37 0.51
N PHE A 277 -2.97 -17.95 0.26
CA PHE A 277 -3.46 -16.58 0.47
C PHE A 277 -3.10 -15.98 1.85
N THR A 278 -3.14 -16.78 2.92
CA THR A 278 -2.85 -16.29 4.28
C THR A 278 -1.36 -16.16 4.57
N ILE A 279 -0.54 -17.14 4.17
CA ILE A 279 0.84 -17.31 4.65
C ILE A 279 1.85 -17.45 3.50
N ALA A 280 1.43 -18.02 2.37
CA ALA A 280 2.26 -18.25 1.18
C ALA A 280 1.86 -17.32 0.01
N GLY A 281 2.41 -17.57 -1.18
CA GLY A 281 2.06 -16.83 -2.40
C GLY A 281 2.61 -15.41 -2.42
N LEU A 282 2.44 -14.72 -3.56
CA LEU A 282 3.14 -13.46 -3.88
C LEU A 282 2.96 -12.38 -2.81
N GLN A 283 1.80 -12.31 -2.18
CA GLN A 283 1.42 -11.25 -1.24
C GLN A 283 0.58 -11.78 -0.07
N PRO A 284 1.17 -12.49 0.90
CA PRO A 284 0.41 -13.17 1.95
C PRO A 284 -0.27 -12.19 2.90
N LEU A 285 -1.51 -12.50 3.34
CA LEU A 285 -2.28 -11.64 4.24
C LEU A 285 -1.58 -11.36 5.57
N PHE A 286 -0.90 -12.36 6.15
CA PHE A 286 -0.36 -12.28 7.51
C PHE A 286 0.72 -11.20 7.68
N PRO A 287 1.79 -11.15 6.86
CA PRO A 287 2.75 -10.05 6.89
C PRO A 287 2.09 -8.67 6.67
N TYR A 288 1.10 -8.56 5.78
CA TYR A 288 0.38 -7.31 5.57
C TYR A 288 -0.45 -6.89 6.79
N LEU A 289 -1.09 -7.83 7.47
CA LEU A 289 -1.82 -7.58 8.72
C LEU A 289 -0.88 -7.09 9.81
N VAL A 290 0.30 -7.71 9.98
CA VAL A 290 1.31 -7.23 10.94
C VAL A 290 1.71 -5.80 10.60
N THR A 291 2.00 -5.50 9.33
CA THR A 291 2.33 -4.14 8.88
C THR A 291 1.21 -3.15 9.20
N ALA A 292 -0.04 -3.50 8.89
CA ALA A 292 -1.21 -2.67 9.19
C ALA A 292 -1.35 -2.44 10.70
N PHE A 293 -1.23 -3.48 11.52
CA PHE A 293 -1.35 -3.40 12.98
C PHE A 293 -0.20 -2.62 13.62
N VAL A 294 1.03 -2.69 13.11
CA VAL A 294 2.08 -1.76 13.54
C VAL A 294 1.71 -0.32 13.20
N GLY A 295 1.18 -0.06 11.99
CA GLY A 295 0.64 1.25 11.65
C GLY A 295 -0.47 1.70 12.61
N VAL A 296 -1.36 0.80 13.01
CA VAL A 296 -2.40 1.06 14.02
C VAL A 296 -1.79 1.44 15.37
N MET A 297 -0.82 0.69 15.87
CA MET A 297 -0.14 0.98 17.13
C MET A 297 0.50 2.40 17.13
N ILE A 298 1.09 2.79 16.01
CA ILE A 298 1.62 4.16 15.84
C ILE A 298 0.48 5.17 15.81
N GLY A 299 -0.58 4.91 15.05
CA GLY A 299 -1.78 5.74 14.98
C GLY A 299 -2.42 5.97 16.35
N LEU A 300 -2.56 4.91 17.16
CA LEU A 300 -3.01 4.98 18.56
C LEU A 300 -2.11 5.92 19.38
N THR A 301 -0.79 5.80 19.20
CA THR A 301 0.22 6.58 19.93
C THR A 301 0.12 8.08 19.60
N ILE A 302 0.02 8.44 18.33
CA ILE A 302 -0.07 9.85 17.90
C ILE A 302 -1.46 10.46 18.12
N ALA A 303 -2.49 9.63 18.28
CA ALA A 303 -3.84 10.08 18.60
C ALA A 303 -4.00 10.51 20.06
N LYS A 304 -3.05 10.16 20.94
CA LYS A 304 -3.11 10.53 22.36
C LYS A 304 -3.04 12.06 22.53
N PRO A 305 -3.79 12.63 23.49
CA PRO A 305 -3.69 14.06 23.82
C PRO A 305 -2.29 14.48 24.28
N ASP A 306 -1.59 13.60 24.99
CA ASP A 306 -0.34 13.84 25.71
C ASP A 306 0.90 13.24 25.00
N VAL A 307 0.89 13.19 23.67
CA VAL A 307 1.98 12.53 22.94
C VAL A 307 3.32 13.26 23.12
N THR A 308 4.29 12.58 23.74
CA THR A 308 5.63 13.12 24.00
C THR A 308 6.67 12.63 22.97
N LYS A 309 7.79 13.36 22.84
CA LYS A 309 8.94 12.97 22.02
C LYS A 309 9.49 11.59 22.39
N ARG A 310 9.31 11.12 23.63
CA ARG A 310 9.77 9.80 24.10
C ARG A 310 9.11 8.66 23.32
N HIS A 311 7.83 8.81 22.94
CA HIS A 311 7.13 7.79 22.15
C HIS A 311 7.79 7.58 20.78
N THR A 312 8.19 8.66 20.11
CA THR A 312 8.93 8.53 18.83
C THR A 312 10.33 7.93 19.01
N ALA A 313 11.00 8.18 20.14
CA ALA A 313 12.30 7.56 20.41
C ALA A 313 12.16 6.05 20.59
N TRP A 314 11.16 5.61 21.36
CA TRP A 314 10.85 4.18 21.50
C TRP A 314 10.47 3.55 20.17
N GLY A 315 9.67 4.23 19.35
CA GLY A 315 9.35 3.78 18.00
C GLY A 315 10.58 3.58 17.11
N LEU A 316 11.54 4.50 17.17
CA LEU A 316 12.83 4.38 16.48
C LEU A 316 13.66 3.20 17.01
N LEU A 317 13.76 3.04 18.34
CA LEU A 317 14.50 1.94 18.96
C LEU A 317 13.90 0.56 18.61
N ILE A 318 12.57 0.44 18.64
CA ILE A 318 11.87 -0.78 18.25
C ILE A 318 12.08 -1.05 16.76
N GLY A 319 11.95 -0.05 15.89
CA GLY A 319 12.22 -0.19 14.46
C GLY A 319 13.65 -0.64 14.17
N LEU A 320 14.63 -0.10 14.91
CA LEU A 320 16.03 -0.53 14.82
C LEU A 320 16.20 -1.98 15.27
N GLY A 321 15.61 -2.36 16.41
CA GLY A 321 15.64 -3.75 16.92
C GLY A 321 15.03 -4.75 15.93
N VAL A 322 13.86 -4.44 15.36
CA VAL A 322 13.21 -5.27 14.33
C VAL A 322 14.09 -5.38 13.08
N THR A 323 14.74 -4.28 12.66
CA THR A 323 15.68 -4.29 11.52
C THR A 323 16.87 -5.19 11.80
N ILE A 324 17.50 -5.06 12.97
CA ILE A 324 18.68 -5.86 13.36
C ILE A 324 18.31 -7.35 13.41
N ILE A 325 17.18 -7.71 14.01
CA ILE A 325 16.70 -9.11 14.05
C ILE A 325 16.47 -9.63 12.62
N GLY A 326 15.85 -8.83 11.75
CA GLY A 326 15.65 -9.19 10.35
C GLY A 326 16.95 -9.39 9.58
N VAL A 327 17.96 -8.53 9.81
CA VAL A 327 19.29 -8.68 9.21
C VAL A 327 19.99 -9.93 9.71
N ILE A 328 19.96 -10.21 11.02
CA ILE A 328 20.54 -11.43 11.60
C ILE A 328 19.89 -12.67 10.98
N PHE A 329 18.55 -12.73 10.89
CA PHE A 329 17.86 -13.84 10.24
C PHE A 329 18.18 -13.94 8.75
N THR A 330 18.36 -12.79 8.07
CA THR A 330 18.76 -12.78 6.66
C THR A 330 20.15 -13.39 6.50
N ILE A 331 21.11 -13.05 7.36
CA ILE A 331 22.48 -13.59 7.34
C ILE A 331 22.47 -15.10 7.64
N ILE A 332 21.71 -15.54 8.65
CA ILE A 332 21.61 -16.96 9.02
C ILE A 332 21.01 -17.77 7.87
N ASN A 333 19.95 -17.26 7.22
CA ASN A 333 19.25 -17.94 6.13
C ASN A 333 19.89 -17.71 4.76
N PHE A 334 20.89 -16.82 4.65
CA PHE A 334 21.49 -16.40 3.39
C PHE A 334 22.02 -17.59 2.57
N LYS A 335 22.60 -18.58 3.25
CA LYS A 335 23.15 -19.79 2.64
C LYS A 335 22.09 -20.66 1.93
N TYR A 336 20.84 -20.61 2.37
CA TYR A 336 19.77 -21.49 1.90
C TYR A 336 18.83 -20.80 0.91
N GLU A 337 18.72 -19.47 0.95
CA GLU A 337 17.67 -18.74 0.24
C GLU A 337 18.17 -17.58 -0.65
N TYR A 338 19.47 -17.46 -0.95
CA TYR A 338 20.03 -16.30 -1.66
C TYR A 338 19.23 -15.87 -2.92
N ARG A 339 18.94 -16.83 -3.81
CA ARG A 339 18.16 -16.62 -5.05
C ARG A 339 16.74 -16.10 -4.79
N TRP A 340 16.14 -16.49 -3.67
CA TRP A 340 14.74 -16.21 -3.32
C TRP A 340 14.57 -14.95 -2.46
N THR A 341 15.64 -14.53 -1.78
CA THR A 341 15.57 -13.49 -0.72
C THR A 341 15.52 -12.07 -1.27
N ILE A 342 16.19 -11.78 -2.39
CA ILE A 342 16.38 -10.40 -2.87
C ILE A 342 15.38 -10.03 -3.97
N MET A 343 15.07 -10.96 -4.88
CA MET A 343 14.36 -10.62 -6.13
C MET A 343 12.90 -11.09 -6.18
N GLN A 344 12.46 -12.02 -5.32
CA GLN A 344 11.08 -12.50 -5.37
C GLN A 344 10.11 -11.68 -4.53
N ARG A 345 8.85 -11.64 -5.01
CA ARG A 345 7.73 -10.89 -4.41
C ARG A 345 7.36 -11.41 -3.02
N THR A 346 7.56 -12.70 -2.74
CA THR A 346 7.31 -13.30 -1.41
C THR A 346 8.47 -13.01 -0.48
N SER A 347 8.34 -11.97 0.35
CA SER A 347 9.36 -11.67 1.35
C SER A 347 9.43 -12.80 2.38
N SER A 348 10.56 -13.50 2.45
CA SER A 348 10.94 -14.28 3.61
C SER A 348 10.73 -13.46 4.89
N LEU A 349 10.44 -14.11 6.01
CA LEU A 349 10.18 -13.39 7.27
C LEU A 349 11.33 -12.44 7.63
N SER A 350 12.56 -12.86 7.37
CA SER A 350 13.76 -12.06 7.61
C SER A 350 13.75 -10.74 6.84
N THR A 351 13.53 -10.80 5.52
CA THR A 351 13.48 -9.59 4.68
C THR A 351 12.25 -8.74 4.98
N TYR A 352 11.12 -9.37 5.30
CA TYR A 352 9.93 -8.67 5.77
C TYR A 352 10.21 -7.87 7.04
N MET A 353 10.90 -8.45 8.03
CA MET A 353 11.28 -7.76 9.27
C MET A 353 12.21 -6.59 9.01
N VAL A 354 13.22 -6.75 8.14
CA VAL A 354 14.07 -5.62 7.71
C VAL A 354 13.22 -4.50 7.12
N ARG A 355 12.29 -4.84 6.22
CA ARG A 355 11.41 -3.86 5.57
C ARG A 355 10.54 -3.12 6.58
N LEU A 356 9.84 -3.84 7.45
CA LEU A 356 8.99 -3.28 8.49
C LEU A 356 9.79 -2.38 9.44
N GLY A 357 10.96 -2.83 9.88
CA GLY A 357 11.84 -2.07 10.76
C GLY A 357 12.27 -0.73 10.14
N ILE A 358 12.70 -0.74 8.87
CA ILE A 358 13.06 0.49 8.15
C ILE A 358 11.84 1.40 7.96
N GLN A 359 10.66 0.86 7.63
CA GLN A 359 9.43 1.65 7.52
C GLN A 359 9.07 2.35 8.83
N MET A 360 9.24 1.67 9.97
CA MET A 360 9.08 2.26 11.30
C MET A 360 10.11 3.37 11.54
N LEU A 361 11.39 3.12 11.22
CA LEU A 361 12.48 4.08 11.37
C LEU A 361 12.22 5.37 10.57
N ILE A 362 11.85 5.23 9.30
CA ILE A 362 11.52 6.36 8.42
C ILE A 362 10.33 7.13 9.00
N SER A 363 9.25 6.43 9.36
CA SER A 363 8.01 7.10 9.80
C SER A 363 8.18 7.83 11.11
N PHE A 364 8.73 7.19 12.14
CA PHE A 364 9.01 7.86 13.41
C PHE A 364 10.10 8.92 13.28
N GLY A 365 11.11 8.70 12.44
CA GLY A 365 12.18 9.66 12.18
C GLY A 365 11.65 10.95 11.58
N VAL A 366 10.83 10.86 10.52
CA VAL A 366 10.23 12.02 9.88
C VAL A 366 9.22 12.69 10.81
N VAL A 367 8.34 11.93 11.49
CA VAL A 367 7.37 12.50 12.45
C VAL A 367 8.07 13.27 13.57
N ARG A 368 9.15 12.71 14.11
CA ARG A 368 9.97 13.36 15.15
C ARG A 368 10.68 14.61 14.62
N ALA A 369 11.20 14.56 13.40
CA ALA A 369 11.92 15.67 12.79
C ALA A 369 11.01 16.83 12.37
N VAL A 370 9.75 16.55 12.04
CA VAL A 370 8.79 17.52 11.50
C VAL A 370 7.79 17.97 12.57
N GLU A 371 6.83 17.13 12.94
CA GLU A 371 5.72 17.53 13.82
C GLU A 371 6.14 17.81 15.26
N PHE A 372 7.07 17.03 15.82
CA PHE A 372 7.57 17.26 17.18
C PHE A 372 8.52 18.45 17.31
N ARG A 373 9.01 18.98 16.18
CA ARG A 373 9.80 20.22 16.12
C ARG A 373 8.96 21.45 15.77
N GLY A 374 7.64 21.30 15.60
CA GLY A 374 6.78 22.41 15.18
C GLY A 374 7.04 22.88 13.74
N ARG A 375 7.62 22.02 12.89
CA ARG A 375 8.04 22.37 11.52
C ARG A 375 7.07 21.86 10.46
N GLY A 376 5.86 21.43 10.84
CA GLY A 376 4.86 20.86 9.93
C GLY A 376 4.61 21.72 8.68
N ALA A 377 4.22 22.99 8.88
CA ALA A 377 3.95 23.91 7.78
C ALA A 377 5.19 24.21 6.93
N LYS A 378 6.34 24.49 7.56
CA LYS A 378 7.60 24.77 6.86
C LYS A 378 8.06 23.58 6.02
N PHE A 379 7.88 22.35 6.51
CA PHE A 379 8.21 21.12 5.79
C PHE A 379 7.25 20.90 4.63
N ALA A 380 5.94 20.97 4.88
CA ALA A 380 4.89 20.70 3.90
C ALA A 380 4.92 21.63 2.68
N ASN A 381 5.39 22.88 2.87
CA ASN A 381 5.43 23.91 1.83
C ASN A 381 6.74 23.96 1.04
N ARG A 382 7.73 23.11 1.35
CA ARG A 382 8.94 23.01 0.49
C ARG A 382 8.56 22.49 -0.89
N PRO A 383 9.10 23.05 -1.99
CA PRO A 383 8.70 22.67 -3.36
C PRO A 383 8.74 21.15 -3.62
N PHE A 384 9.84 20.49 -3.24
CA PHE A 384 10.00 19.05 -3.40
C PHE A 384 9.02 18.23 -2.56
N ILE A 385 8.77 18.64 -1.31
CA ILE A 385 7.81 17.96 -0.42
C ILE A 385 6.39 18.14 -0.94
N LYS A 386 6.07 19.33 -1.43
CA LYS A 386 4.79 19.64 -2.07
C LYS A 386 4.59 18.79 -3.33
N PHE A 387 5.62 18.63 -4.15
CA PHE A 387 5.62 17.74 -5.30
C PHE A 387 5.30 16.30 -4.87
N LEU A 388 6.01 15.73 -3.89
CA LEU A 388 5.75 14.35 -3.45
C LEU A 388 4.37 14.19 -2.80
N ARG A 389 3.94 15.14 -1.97
CA ARG A 389 2.60 15.14 -1.37
C ARG A 389 1.49 15.13 -2.42
N PHE A 390 1.69 15.74 -3.60
CA PHE A 390 0.71 15.75 -4.68
C PHE A 390 0.36 14.33 -5.16
N TRP A 391 1.33 13.42 -5.21
CA TRP A 391 1.12 12.00 -5.55
C TRP A 391 0.23 11.25 -4.54
N SER A 392 0.05 11.78 -3.33
CA SER A 392 -0.84 11.18 -2.33
C SER A 392 -2.32 11.54 -2.50
N VAL A 393 -2.66 12.46 -3.42
CA VAL A 393 -4.04 12.96 -3.59
C VAL A 393 -4.92 11.91 -4.27
N ILE A 394 -4.40 11.23 -5.30
CA ILE A 394 -5.09 10.15 -6.02
C ILE A 394 -4.21 8.89 -6.14
N SER A 395 -3.64 8.47 -5.01
CA SER A 395 -2.72 7.34 -4.88
C SER A 395 -3.22 6.02 -5.47
N LEU A 396 -4.48 5.66 -5.21
CA LEU A 396 -5.12 4.42 -5.68
C LEU A 396 -5.29 4.46 -7.20
N THR A 397 -5.73 5.59 -7.72
CA THR A 397 -5.88 5.76 -9.17
C THR A 397 -4.53 5.62 -9.88
N VAL A 398 -3.49 6.26 -9.38
CA VAL A 398 -2.14 6.13 -9.95
C VAL A 398 -1.63 4.69 -9.90
N TYR A 399 -1.92 3.96 -8.82
CA TYR A 399 -1.58 2.55 -8.69
C TYR A 399 -2.25 1.69 -9.79
N ILE A 400 -3.56 1.79 -9.95
CA ILE A 400 -4.32 0.96 -10.89
C ILE A 400 -4.01 1.34 -12.34
N LEU A 401 -3.77 2.62 -12.59
CA LEU A 401 -3.39 3.10 -13.91
C LEU A 401 -1.93 2.83 -14.27
N GLN A 402 -1.18 2.02 -13.52
CA GLN A 402 0.17 1.62 -13.91
C GLN A 402 0.23 0.97 -15.30
N LEU A 403 -0.85 0.36 -15.79
CA LEU A 403 -0.95 -0.10 -17.18
C LEU A 403 -0.64 1.03 -18.20
N PHE A 404 -0.99 2.28 -17.86
CA PHE A 404 -0.72 3.44 -18.72
C PHE A 404 0.76 3.81 -18.81
N GLU A 405 1.68 3.12 -18.12
CA GLU A 405 3.11 3.26 -18.36
C GLU A 405 3.52 2.84 -19.79
N PHE A 406 2.70 2.02 -20.46
CA PHE A 406 2.90 1.69 -21.87
C PHE A 406 2.84 2.92 -22.77
N VAL A 407 2.09 3.97 -22.41
CA VAL A 407 2.01 5.20 -23.20
C VAL A 407 3.35 5.94 -23.27
N PRO A 408 4.00 6.32 -22.16
CA PRO A 408 5.33 6.93 -22.23
C PRO A 408 6.37 5.99 -22.84
N ARG A 409 6.29 4.68 -22.60
CA ARG A 409 7.19 3.70 -23.24
C ARG A 409 7.01 3.70 -24.77
N ALA A 410 5.78 3.71 -25.27
CA ALA A 410 5.49 3.81 -26.70
C ALA A 410 6.05 5.11 -27.29
N ILE A 411 5.87 6.26 -26.61
CA ILE A 411 6.44 7.54 -27.03
C ILE A 411 7.97 7.46 -27.14
N LEU A 412 8.64 6.87 -26.15
CA LEU A 412 10.09 6.68 -26.20
C LEU A 412 10.50 5.74 -27.34
N THR A 413 9.77 4.66 -27.57
CA THR A 413 10.00 3.76 -28.72
C THR A 413 9.92 4.51 -30.04
N LEU A 414 8.93 5.39 -30.22
CA LEU A 414 8.80 6.23 -31.41
C LEU A 414 9.96 7.23 -31.58
N ILE A 415 10.46 7.79 -30.48
CA ILE A 415 11.57 8.76 -30.51
C ILE A 415 12.90 8.07 -30.85
N PHE A 416 13.14 6.89 -30.27
CA PHE A 416 14.44 6.20 -30.37
C PHE A 416 14.51 5.16 -31.50
N ASN A 417 13.39 4.77 -32.11
CA ASN A 417 13.38 3.90 -33.28
C ASN A 417 12.98 4.66 -34.55
N LYS A 418 13.95 4.89 -35.44
CA LYS A 418 13.74 5.62 -36.71
C LYS A 418 12.75 4.92 -37.65
N ASN A 419 12.59 3.59 -37.54
CA ASN A 419 11.66 2.79 -38.33
C ASN A 419 10.49 2.33 -37.45
N TRP A 420 9.74 3.28 -36.89
CA TRP A 420 8.61 2.99 -35.99
C TRP A 420 7.59 1.99 -36.56
N ILE A 421 7.39 1.98 -37.89
CA ILE A 421 6.52 1.01 -38.58
C ILE A 421 7.01 -0.43 -38.34
N ALA A 422 8.32 -0.67 -38.43
CA ALA A 422 8.90 -2.00 -38.25
C ALA A 422 8.83 -2.50 -36.79
N VAL A 423 8.65 -1.59 -35.82
CA VAL A 423 8.44 -1.94 -34.40
C VAL A 423 7.04 -2.49 -34.15
N LEU A 424 6.05 -2.01 -34.90
CA LEU A 424 4.67 -2.49 -34.80
C LEU A 424 4.47 -3.84 -35.52
N THR A 425 5.37 -4.21 -36.44
CA THR A 425 5.24 -5.43 -37.27
C THR A 425 6.15 -6.59 -36.84
N GLU A 426 6.57 -6.62 -35.57
CA GLU A 426 7.34 -7.71 -34.92
C GLU A 426 8.69 -8.11 -35.54
N THR A 427 9.10 -7.56 -36.67
CA THR A 427 10.44 -7.77 -37.22
C THR A 427 11.49 -7.20 -36.26
N PRO A 428 12.42 -8.00 -35.72
CA PRO A 428 13.51 -7.51 -34.90
C PRO A 428 14.36 -6.56 -35.74
N THR A 429 14.11 -5.26 -35.63
CA THR A 429 14.95 -4.29 -36.31
C THR A 429 16.31 -4.33 -35.63
N GLN A 430 17.35 -4.62 -36.41
CA GLN A 430 18.75 -4.63 -35.99
C GLN A 430 19.25 -3.26 -35.42
N TYR A 431 18.39 -2.24 -35.35
CA TYR A 431 18.77 -0.84 -35.14
C TYR A 431 17.91 -0.02 -34.15
N GLY A 432 17.12 -0.62 -33.26
CA GLY A 432 16.37 0.17 -32.26
C GLY A 432 15.90 -0.58 -31.01
N ILE A 433 15.79 0.17 -29.90
CA ILE A 433 15.28 -0.34 -28.62
C ILE A 433 13.76 -0.24 -28.62
N ASN A 434 13.06 -1.37 -28.44
CA ASN A 434 11.61 -1.38 -28.27
C ASN A 434 11.26 -1.33 -26.78
N PHE A 435 10.98 -0.14 -26.25
CA PHE A 435 10.62 0.05 -24.84
C PHE A 435 9.29 -0.62 -24.45
N MET A 436 8.50 -1.16 -25.38
CA MET A 436 7.26 -1.88 -25.06
C MET A 436 7.50 -3.28 -24.52
N LYS A 437 8.71 -3.83 -24.68
CA LYS A 437 9.10 -5.14 -24.12
C LYS A 437 9.66 -5.00 -22.70
N GLU A 438 9.57 -6.07 -21.91
CA GLU A 438 10.21 -6.17 -20.59
C GLU A 438 11.64 -6.70 -20.68
N ASN A 439 12.43 -6.50 -19.63
CA ASN A 439 13.78 -7.05 -19.47
C ASN A 439 14.72 -6.75 -20.65
N ILE A 440 14.59 -5.57 -21.26
CA ILE A 440 15.34 -5.21 -22.48
C ILE A 440 16.60 -4.38 -22.22
N ILE A 441 16.70 -3.73 -21.05
CA ILE A 441 17.83 -2.84 -20.77
C ILE A 441 18.91 -3.66 -20.08
N PRO A 442 20.04 -3.95 -20.78
CA PRO A 442 21.08 -4.80 -20.23
C PRO A 442 21.82 -4.10 -19.10
N GLN A 443 22.55 -4.90 -18.33
CA GLN A 443 23.51 -4.40 -17.35
C GLN A 443 24.50 -3.40 -18.00
N GLY A 444 24.82 -2.31 -17.29
CA GLY A 444 25.67 -1.23 -17.79
C GLY A 444 24.91 -0.12 -18.52
N SER A 445 23.59 -0.26 -18.72
CA SER A 445 22.71 0.76 -19.32
C SER A 445 21.78 1.41 -18.29
N GLU A 446 22.17 1.46 -17.02
CA GLU A 446 21.32 1.94 -15.91
C GLU A 446 20.88 3.39 -16.08
N VAL A 447 21.68 4.23 -16.73
CA VAL A 447 21.32 5.62 -17.04
C VAL A 447 20.09 5.69 -17.94
N MET A 448 20.00 4.81 -18.94
CA MET A 448 18.86 4.74 -19.84
C MET A 448 17.60 4.29 -19.09
N LEU A 449 17.76 3.36 -18.17
CA LEU A 449 16.67 2.88 -17.34
C LEU A 449 16.12 3.96 -16.40
N VAL A 450 17.02 4.70 -15.72
CA VAL A 450 16.63 5.85 -14.89
C VAL A 450 15.91 6.91 -15.73
N PHE A 451 16.36 7.14 -16.97
CA PHE A 451 15.70 8.04 -17.91
C PHE A 451 14.28 7.58 -18.25
N VAL A 452 14.07 6.31 -18.62
CA VAL A 452 12.74 5.75 -18.92
C VAL A 452 11.80 5.85 -17.72
N ALA A 453 12.28 5.49 -16.53
CA ALA A 453 11.51 5.58 -15.29
C ALA A 453 11.15 7.04 -14.94
N ALA A 454 12.11 7.96 -15.04
CA ALA A 454 11.88 9.38 -14.80
C ALA A 454 10.89 10.00 -15.80
N PHE A 455 11.00 9.65 -17.08
CA PHE A 455 10.08 10.10 -18.13
C PHE A 455 8.65 9.60 -17.85
N THR A 456 8.51 8.33 -17.50
CA THR A 456 7.20 7.74 -17.15
C THR A 456 6.57 8.45 -15.95
N VAL A 457 7.33 8.65 -14.88
CA VAL A 457 6.88 9.38 -13.68
C VAL A 457 6.48 10.82 -14.02
N LEU A 458 7.22 11.49 -14.91
CA LEU A 458 6.89 12.85 -15.36
C LEU A 458 5.56 12.87 -16.12
N CYS A 459 5.30 11.90 -16.99
CA CYS A 459 4.01 11.75 -17.68
C CYS A 459 2.85 11.57 -16.69
N PHE A 460 3.00 10.69 -15.69
CA PHE A 460 1.99 10.52 -14.64
C PHE A 460 1.78 11.80 -13.81
N TYR A 461 2.84 12.55 -13.51
CA TYR A 461 2.72 13.84 -12.82
C TYR A 461 1.87 14.84 -13.62
N TRP A 462 2.15 14.98 -14.91
CA TRP A 462 1.39 15.87 -15.79
C TRP A 462 -0.06 15.42 -15.96
N LEU A 463 -0.30 14.12 -16.11
CA LEU A 463 -1.64 13.55 -16.14
C LEU A 463 -2.43 13.92 -14.88
N GLN A 464 -1.85 13.72 -13.70
CA GLN A 464 -2.48 14.10 -12.42
C GLN A 464 -2.76 15.61 -12.33
N LYS A 465 -1.84 16.45 -12.82
CA LYS A 465 -2.00 17.92 -12.82
C LYS A 465 -3.08 18.40 -13.78
N LEU A 466 -3.26 17.75 -14.92
CA LEU A 466 -4.39 18.01 -15.82
C LEU A 466 -5.69 17.55 -15.16
N TRP A 467 -5.69 16.35 -14.56
CA TRP A 467 -6.86 15.78 -13.90
C TRP A 467 -7.32 16.57 -12.67
N SER A 468 -6.38 17.20 -11.95
CA SER A 468 -6.70 18.05 -10.80
C SER A 468 -7.54 19.27 -11.19
N LYS A 469 -7.48 19.73 -12.45
CA LYS A 469 -8.29 20.85 -12.94
C LYS A 469 -9.79 20.52 -12.99
N ILE A 470 -10.13 19.25 -13.07
CA ILE A 470 -11.51 18.75 -13.07
C ILE A 470 -11.85 18.00 -11.78
N TYR A 471 -11.19 18.34 -10.66
CA TYR A 471 -11.43 17.76 -9.34
C TYR A 471 -11.31 16.22 -9.30
N TYR A 472 -10.46 15.66 -10.16
CA TYR A 472 -10.25 14.22 -10.31
C TYR A 472 -11.53 13.42 -10.58
N ILE A 473 -12.51 14.00 -11.29
CA ILE A 473 -13.72 13.27 -11.70
C ILE A 473 -13.32 12.04 -12.52
N GLY A 474 -13.88 10.88 -12.18
CA GLY A 474 -13.56 9.59 -12.80
C GLY A 474 -12.38 8.83 -12.18
N SER A 475 -11.68 9.41 -11.19
CA SER A 475 -10.67 8.68 -10.44
C SER A 475 -11.30 7.63 -9.52
N PHE A 476 -10.56 6.58 -9.14
CA PHE A 476 -11.04 5.56 -8.20
C PHE A 476 -11.36 6.16 -6.83
N GLU A 477 -10.57 7.13 -6.33
CA GLU A 477 -10.92 7.87 -5.13
C GLU A 477 -12.25 8.60 -5.26
N TRP A 478 -12.50 9.25 -6.40
CA TRP A 478 -13.76 9.94 -6.66
C TRP A 478 -14.94 8.94 -6.70
N MET A 479 -14.76 7.79 -7.36
CA MET A 479 -15.77 6.73 -7.40
C MET A 479 -16.10 6.19 -6.01
N ILE A 480 -15.08 5.91 -5.18
CA ILE A 480 -15.26 5.47 -3.79
C ILE A 480 -16.06 6.51 -3.01
N LEU A 481 -15.68 7.79 -3.10
CA LEU A 481 -16.40 8.88 -2.42
C LEU A 481 -17.85 9.01 -2.90
N LYS A 482 -18.11 8.81 -4.20
CA LYS A 482 -19.47 8.85 -4.75
C LYS A 482 -20.33 7.69 -4.27
N LEU A 483 -19.79 6.47 -4.26
CA LEU A 483 -20.49 5.31 -3.73
C LEU A 483 -20.78 5.47 -2.23
N GLN A 484 -19.82 5.98 -1.46
CA GLN A 484 -20.04 6.30 -0.05
C GLN A 484 -21.11 7.39 0.15
N GLN A 485 -21.16 8.41 -0.73
CA GLN A 485 -22.21 9.43 -0.69
C GLN A 485 -23.60 8.83 -0.90
N VAL A 486 -23.74 7.92 -1.85
CA VAL A 486 -25.02 7.25 -2.13
C VAL A 486 -25.44 6.36 -0.96
N ILE A 487 -24.54 5.52 -0.45
CA ILE A 487 -24.86 4.50 0.56
C ILE A 487 -25.06 5.11 1.95
N PHE A 488 -24.18 6.02 2.35
CA PHE A 488 -24.22 6.63 3.69
C PHE A 488 -24.89 8.00 3.71
N LYS A 489 -25.52 8.42 2.60
CA LYS A 489 -26.18 9.73 2.43
C LYS A 489 -25.30 10.90 2.88
N THR A 490 -23.99 10.82 2.62
CA THR A 490 -23.06 11.89 2.99
C THR A 490 -23.12 13.04 1.98
N LYS A 491 -22.75 14.24 2.41
CA LYS A 491 -22.76 15.43 1.55
C LYS A 491 -21.81 15.27 0.37
N LYS A 492 -22.09 16.00 -0.71
CA LYS A 492 -21.23 16.05 -1.90
C LYS A 492 -19.84 16.56 -1.53
N VAL A 493 -18.86 15.66 -1.52
CA VAL A 493 -17.43 15.97 -1.38
C VAL A 493 -16.80 16.00 -2.77
N LYS A 494 -16.01 17.04 -3.05
CA LYS A 494 -15.12 17.14 -4.21
C LYS A 494 -13.68 16.94 -3.75
N ILE A 495 -12.87 16.27 -4.56
CA ILE A 495 -11.42 16.15 -4.32
C ILE A 495 -10.76 17.38 -4.93
N ASP A 496 -10.50 18.38 -4.10
CA ASP A 496 -9.85 19.61 -4.53
C ASP A 496 -8.36 19.58 -4.15
N ALA A 497 -7.49 19.50 -5.17
CA ALA A 497 -6.05 19.49 -4.98
C ALA A 497 -5.54 20.77 -4.30
N ASP A 498 -6.08 21.94 -4.64
CA ASP A 498 -5.63 23.20 -4.05
C ASP A 498 -5.95 23.25 -2.57
N VAL A 499 -7.16 22.86 -2.19
CA VAL A 499 -7.57 22.75 -0.78
C VAL A 499 -6.67 21.78 -0.03
N LEU A 500 -6.45 20.59 -0.58
CA LEU A 500 -5.64 19.53 0.03
C LEU A 500 -4.14 19.86 0.11
N MET A 501 -3.64 20.76 -0.74
CA MET A 501 -2.24 21.11 -0.82
C MET A 501 -1.90 22.40 -0.08
N ASN A 502 -2.79 23.39 -0.13
CA ASN A 502 -2.54 24.77 0.31
C ASN A 502 -3.44 25.23 1.47
N LYS A 503 -4.69 24.76 1.57
CA LYS A 503 -5.66 25.18 2.60
C LYS A 503 -5.77 24.16 3.75
N VAL A 504 -4.63 23.80 4.32
CA VAL A 504 -4.50 22.77 5.36
C VAL A 504 -3.90 23.35 6.63
N GLU A 505 -4.49 23.01 7.78
CA GLU A 505 -3.89 23.24 9.08
C GLU A 505 -2.96 22.07 9.45
N TRP A 506 -1.67 22.37 9.60
CA TRP A 506 -0.66 21.37 9.91
C TRP A 506 -0.59 21.08 11.40
N ILE A 507 -0.87 19.84 11.79
CA ILE A 507 -0.79 19.40 13.18
C ILE A 507 0.68 19.38 13.63
N ASN A 508 0.97 20.01 14.77
CA ASN A 508 2.28 19.93 15.44
C ASN A 508 2.11 19.39 16.86
N PHE A 509 2.79 18.31 17.21
CA PHE A 509 2.64 17.65 18.52
C PHE A 509 3.44 18.32 19.65
N GLY A 510 4.41 19.18 19.32
CA GLY A 510 5.32 19.79 20.29
C GLY A 510 4.86 21.12 20.91
N GLN A 511 3.77 21.70 20.42
CA GLN A 511 3.26 22.97 20.93
C GLN A 511 2.19 22.68 21.98
N LYS A 512 2.39 23.16 23.21
CA LYS A 512 1.31 23.18 24.21
C LYS A 512 0.20 24.05 23.62
N VAL A 513 -0.95 23.44 23.32
CA VAL A 513 -2.15 24.23 23.00
C VAL A 513 -2.44 25.03 24.26
N PRO A 514 -2.47 26.37 24.22
CA PRO A 514 -2.90 27.15 25.37
C PRO A 514 -4.29 26.67 25.75
N ILE A 515 -4.42 26.18 26.98
CA ILE A 515 -5.73 25.81 27.52
C ILE A 515 -6.48 27.13 27.67
N PRO A 516 -7.64 27.32 27.00
CA PRO A 516 -8.46 28.49 27.25
C PRO A 516 -8.82 28.48 28.73
N THR A 517 -8.35 29.49 29.45
CA THR A 517 -8.62 29.74 30.87
C THR A 517 -10.03 30.25 31.07
#